data_AF-A0A059GAZ2-F1
#
_entry.id   AF-A0A059GAZ2-F1
#
_cell.length_a   1.000
_cell.length_b   1.000
_cell.length_c   1.000
_cell.angle_alpha   90.00
_cell.angle_beta   90.00
_cell.angle_gamma   90.00
#
_symmetry.space_group_name_H-M   'P 1'
#
loop_
_entity.id
_entity.type
_entity.pdbx_description
1 polymer ?
#
loop_
_entity_poly.entity_id
_entity_poly.type
_entity_poly.pdbx_seq_one_letter_code
_entity_poly.pdbx_strand_id
1 'polypeptide(L)'
;MKWNATAFAAALLVACAAGGQPGQAQMSPPVVDGAIVAVMPDPAAREGLSGCCSTQFKVGRSGKIRDISAECTLPLFRDAAVSAIREAGYKPAKILGIAITSSQQSQMVAFEQSGEEGICRSGDAAWEELTYRGEKAFPFLTVNTLTMKPYADEAEKGAGIARGWADYYATLDFDTPCGPSPAYQPPVSQSKTIDTMGWDALRRTGTAFEKVFAWMNCRDDMLAGYGAQAAEWHATYDSAAPDEMEHWVGAIMDKRIRAERGRYDLDRQLMIAYGGQILRREQTLRARDAAKLAAQASDEAADAPTPMVRREVVPTYRAPNTLRREWSAADQFFYERGPGHYQACLDRAATYGAQQDCLSALHGSD
;
A
#
# COMPACT_ATOMS: atom_id res chain seq x y z
N MET A 1 32.99 -62.91 -5.90
CA MET A 1 34.28 -63.60 -6.06
C MET A 1 35.36 -62.62 -5.60
N LYS A 2 35.73 -62.63 -4.31
CA LYS A 2 36.96 -63.24 -3.78
C LYS A 2 38.13 -63.02 -4.74
N TRP A 3 39.17 -62.31 -4.30
CA TRP A 3 40.52 -62.83 -4.10
C TRP A 3 41.06 -62.19 -2.81
N ASN A 4 41.45 -63.06 -1.88
CA ASN A 4 42.32 -62.79 -0.73
C ASN A 4 43.77 -62.61 -1.28
N ALA A 5 44.82 -62.20 -0.58
CA ALA A 5 45.14 -62.22 0.84
C ALA A 5 46.46 -61.43 1.05
N THR A 6 46.64 -60.84 2.24
CA THR A 6 47.81 -60.91 3.14
C THR A 6 49.25 -60.71 2.58
N ALA A 7 50.22 -60.09 3.25
CA ALA A 7 50.35 -59.44 4.56
C ALA A 7 51.81 -58.95 4.70
N PHE A 8 52.08 -58.31 5.84
CA PHE A 8 53.37 -58.09 6.52
C PHE A 8 54.16 -56.80 6.26
N ALA A 9 54.09 -55.94 7.29
CA ALA A 9 55.17 -55.70 8.25
C ALA A 9 55.84 -54.32 8.27
N ALA A 10 56.07 -53.93 9.54
CA ALA A 10 57.11 -53.07 10.06
C ALA A 10 56.88 -51.56 10.03
N ALA A 11 56.47 -51.07 11.20
CA ALA A 11 56.72 -49.74 11.67
C ALA A 11 58.21 -49.38 11.57
N LEU A 12 58.49 -48.22 10.99
CA LEU A 12 59.70 -47.45 11.24
C LEU A 12 59.26 -46.03 11.55
N LEU A 13 59.16 -45.75 12.84
CA LEU A 13 59.20 -44.40 13.41
C LEU A 13 60.54 -43.78 12.99
N VAL A 14 60.52 -42.99 11.93
CA VAL A 14 61.58 -42.00 11.67
C VAL A 14 61.04 -40.67 12.15
N ALA A 15 61.50 -40.29 13.35
CA ALA A 15 61.47 -38.93 13.82
C ALA A 15 62.38 -38.10 12.90
N CYS A 16 61.81 -37.42 11.91
CA CYS A 16 62.50 -36.33 11.24
C CYS A 16 62.48 -35.12 12.16
N ALA A 17 63.64 -34.90 12.76
CA ALA A 17 64.05 -33.69 13.44
C ALA A 17 63.68 -32.43 12.63
N ALA A 18 63.35 -31.40 13.38
CA ALA A 18 63.14 -30.02 12.98
C ALA A 18 64.03 -29.55 11.81
N GLY A 19 63.42 -29.45 10.63
CA GLY A 19 63.86 -28.51 9.60
C GLY A 19 63.11 -27.19 9.80
N GLY A 20 63.71 -26.25 10.52
CA GLY A 20 63.18 -24.90 10.65
C GLY A 20 63.17 -24.21 9.29
N GLN A 21 61.97 -23.98 8.73
CA GLN A 21 61.80 -23.02 7.65
C GLN A 21 61.93 -21.60 8.22
N PRO A 22 62.79 -20.74 7.63
CA PRO A 22 62.92 -19.36 8.07
C PRO A 22 61.67 -18.55 7.69
N GLY A 23 60.98 -18.04 8.71
CA GLY A 23 60.30 -16.74 8.69
C GLY A 23 59.08 -16.57 7.79
N GLN A 24 58.03 -17.39 7.94
CA GLN A 24 56.69 -16.88 7.63
C GLN A 24 56.30 -15.93 8.77
N ALA A 25 56.32 -14.62 8.51
CA ALA A 25 55.80 -13.64 9.45
C ALA A 25 54.37 -14.05 9.83
N GLN A 26 54.14 -14.33 11.11
CA GLN A 26 52.85 -14.79 11.60
C GLN A 26 51.82 -13.67 11.40
N MET A 27 51.07 -13.82 10.31
CA MET A 27 50.04 -12.91 9.84
C MET A 27 48.68 -13.47 10.25
N SER A 28 47.93 -12.72 11.03
CA SER A 28 46.53 -13.04 11.35
C SER A 28 45.62 -12.10 10.56
N PRO A 29 44.74 -12.61 9.68
CA PRO A 29 43.79 -11.78 8.94
C PRO A 29 42.79 -11.13 9.91
N PRO A 30 42.10 -10.04 9.50
CA PRO A 30 41.04 -9.49 10.33
C PRO A 30 39.88 -10.50 10.40
N VAL A 31 39.18 -10.55 11.53
CA VAL A 31 38.09 -11.50 11.76
C VAL A 31 36.88 -10.75 12.30
N VAL A 32 35.70 -11.04 11.77
CA VAL A 32 34.44 -10.56 12.32
C VAL A 32 34.26 -11.16 13.71
N ASP A 33 34.01 -10.32 14.70
CA ASP A 33 33.71 -10.74 16.06
C ASP A 33 32.21 -10.97 16.19
N GLY A 34 31.77 -12.21 15.97
CA GLY A 34 30.36 -12.60 15.97
C GLY A 34 29.76 -12.70 14.57
N ALA A 35 28.45 -12.48 14.48
CA ALA A 35 27.69 -12.53 13.24
C ALA A 35 27.34 -11.12 12.74
N ILE A 36 27.32 -10.93 11.42
CA ILE A 36 26.74 -9.74 10.81
C ILE A 36 25.22 -9.93 10.82
N VAL A 37 24.52 -9.08 11.55
CA VAL A 37 23.05 -9.10 11.62
C VAL A 37 22.54 -7.93 10.80
N ALA A 38 21.86 -8.22 9.70
CA ALA A 38 21.25 -7.20 8.87
C ALA A 38 19.76 -7.09 9.19
N VAL A 39 19.27 -5.85 9.25
CA VAL A 39 17.84 -5.57 9.44
C VAL A 39 17.18 -5.50 8.06
N MET A 40 16.16 -6.32 7.85
CA MET A 40 15.38 -6.34 6.60
C MET A 40 14.70 -4.97 6.40
N PRO A 41 14.89 -4.30 5.23
CA PRO A 41 14.16 -3.08 4.92
C PRO A 41 12.65 -3.32 4.84
N ASP A 42 11.85 -2.40 5.37
CA ASP A 42 10.38 -2.50 5.40
C ASP A 42 9.72 -2.80 4.04
N PRO A 43 10.08 -2.13 2.92
CA PRO A 43 9.47 -2.47 1.63
C PRO A 43 9.80 -3.90 1.19
N ALA A 44 11.03 -4.36 1.43
CA ALA A 44 11.45 -5.72 1.10
C ALA A 44 10.69 -6.76 1.95
N ALA A 45 10.49 -6.46 3.24
CA ALA A 45 9.71 -7.31 4.13
C ALA A 45 8.24 -7.44 3.68
N ARG A 46 7.60 -6.32 3.32
CA ARG A 46 6.19 -6.28 2.85
C ARG A 46 5.99 -7.03 1.54
N GLU A 47 6.93 -6.90 0.62
CA GLU A 47 6.89 -7.57 -0.68
C GLU A 47 7.42 -9.01 -0.65
N GLY A 48 7.87 -9.51 0.52
CA GLY A 48 8.44 -10.86 0.63
C GLY A 48 9.68 -11.05 -0.25
N LEU A 49 10.52 -10.01 -0.34
CA LEU A 49 11.74 -10.03 -1.14
C LEU A 49 12.93 -10.41 -0.27
N SER A 50 13.73 -11.34 -0.79
CA SER A 50 15.10 -11.56 -0.33
C SER A 50 16.08 -10.71 -1.13
N GLY A 51 17.26 -10.49 -0.58
CA GLY A 51 18.30 -9.69 -1.20
C GLY A 51 19.69 -10.08 -0.73
N CYS A 52 20.65 -9.87 -1.62
CA CYS A 52 22.06 -10.11 -1.35
C CYS A 52 22.85 -8.84 -1.63
N CYS A 53 23.85 -8.58 -0.79
CA CYS A 53 24.82 -7.52 -0.97
C CYS A 53 26.24 -8.06 -0.82
N SER A 54 27.07 -7.85 -1.84
CA SER A 54 28.52 -8.03 -1.79
C SER A 54 29.14 -6.74 -1.29
N THR A 55 29.75 -6.76 -0.11
CA THR A 55 30.35 -5.58 0.51
C THR A 55 31.87 -5.65 0.45
N GLN A 56 32.52 -4.53 0.21
CA GLN A 56 33.96 -4.40 0.30
C GLN A 56 34.33 -3.31 1.30
N PHE A 57 35.32 -3.56 2.16
CA PHE A 57 35.71 -2.61 3.21
C PHE A 57 37.12 -2.87 3.74
N LYS A 58 37.65 -1.95 4.56
CA LYS A 58 38.94 -2.13 5.27
C LYS A 58 38.73 -2.07 6.78
N VAL A 59 39.41 -2.94 7.51
CA VAL A 59 39.45 -2.96 8.97
C VAL A 59 40.69 -2.21 9.42
N GLY A 60 40.50 -1.08 10.12
CA GLY A 60 41.60 -0.29 10.67
C GLY A 60 42.27 -0.96 11.87
N ARG A 61 43.40 -0.39 12.33
CA ARG A 61 44.17 -0.88 13.49
C ARG A 61 43.38 -0.98 14.79
N SER A 62 42.31 -0.18 14.92
CA SER A 62 41.40 -0.17 16.08
C SER A 62 40.22 -1.13 15.94
N GLY A 63 40.11 -1.89 14.84
CA GLY A 63 38.92 -2.67 14.50
C GLY A 63 37.78 -1.86 13.87
N LYS A 64 37.92 -0.53 13.74
CA LYS A 64 36.94 0.33 13.05
C LYS A 64 37.00 0.12 11.53
N ILE A 65 35.82 0.06 10.89
CA ILE A 65 35.69 -0.10 9.44
C ILE A 65 35.84 1.24 8.69
N ARG A 66 36.43 1.20 7.50
CA ARG A 66 36.53 2.31 6.53
C ARG A 66 36.33 1.81 5.09
N ASP A 67 36.13 2.76 4.18
CA ASP A 67 36.04 2.54 2.73
C ASP A 67 34.99 1.48 2.34
N ILE A 68 33.79 1.56 2.93
CA ILE A 68 32.72 0.58 2.68
C ILE A 68 32.07 0.87 1.33
N SER A 69 32.03 -0.12 0.46
CA SER A 69 31.15 -0.18 -0.71
C SER A 69 30.24 -1.41 -0.59
N ALA A 70 29.06 -1.34 -1.21
CA ALA A 70 28.11 -2.44 -1.26
C ALA A 70 27.47 -2.47 -2.65
N GLU A 71 27.58 -3.60 -3.31
CA GLU A 71 26.87 -3.94 -4.54
C GLU A 71 25.77 -4.92 -4.18
N CYS A 72 24.53 -4.58 -4.51
CA CYS A 72 23.36 -5.32 -4.06
C CYS A 72 22.48 -5.71 -5.24
N THR A 73 21.81 -6.85 -5.12
CA THR A 73 20.72 -7.29 -6.00
C THR A 73 19.64 -6.23 -6.21
N LEU A 74 19.37 -5.39 -5.20
CA LEU A 74 18.50 -4.22 -5.32
C LEU A 74 19.08 -3.03 -4.53
N PRO A 75 19.01 -1.79 -5.05
CA PRO A 75 19.51 -0.61 -4.33
C PRO A 75 18.93 -0.42 -2.93
N LEU A 76 17.69 -0.87 -2.70
CA LEU A 76 16.99 -0.80 -1.41
C LEU A 76 17.78 -1.43 -0.24
N PHE A 77 18.58 -2.46 -0.49
CA PHE A 77 19.33 -3.17 0.57
C PHE A 77 20.65 -2.48 0.95
N ARG A 78 21.10 -1.51 0.16
CA ARG A 78 22.46 -0.94 0.27
C ARG A 78 22.73 -0.33 1.64
N ASP A 79 21.85 0.55 2.11
CA ASP A 79 22.08 1.27 3.37
C ASP A 79 22.02 0.33 4.57
N ALA A 80 21.07 -0.62 4.56
CA ALA A 80 20.98 -1.66 5.58
C ALA A 80 22.23 -2.54 5.61
N ALA A 81 22.80 -2.89 4.45
CA ALA A 81 24.02 -3.69 4.36
C ALA A 81 25.24 -2.92 4.89
N VAL A 82 25.36 -1.64 4.54
CA VAL A 82 26.44 -0.76 5.03
C VAL A 82 26.35 -0.60 6.54
N SER A 83 25.15 -0.42 7.09
CA SER A 83 24.92 -0.32 8.53
C SER A 83 25.29 -1.62 9.24
N ALA A 84 24.84 -2.77 8.73
CA ALA A 84 25.18 -4.08 9.29
C ALA A 84 26.70 -4.33 9.34
N ILE A 85 27.43 -3.97 8.27
CA ILE A 85 28.90 -4.06 8.24
C ILE A 85 29.54 -3.10 9.24
N ARG A 86 29.00 -1.90 9.41
CA ARG A 86 29.57 -0.87 10.30
C ARG A 86 29.36 -1.21 11.77
N GLU A 87 28.24 -1.82 12.11
CA GLU A 87 27.84 -2.16 13.48
C GLU A 87 28.45 -3.47 13.98
N ALA A 88 28.84 -4.36 13.06
CA ALA A 88 29.56 -5.58 13.41
C ALA A 88 30.90 -5.28 14.14
N GLY A 89 31.27 -6.17 15.07
CA GLY A 89 32.57 -6.12 15.72
C GLY A 89 33.66 -6.69 14.82
N TYR A 90 34.88 -6.14 14.83
CA TYR A 90 36.01 -6.68 14.07
C TYR A 90 37.29 -6.68 14.89
N LYS A 91 38.02 -7.79 14.79
CA LYS A 91 39.40 -7.91 15.27
C LYS A 91 40.35 -7.45 14.17
N PRO A 92 41.26 -6.50 14.44
CA PRO A 92 42.19 -6.00 13.43
C PRO A 92 43.17 -7.09 13.01
N ALA A 93 43.65 -6.99 11.77
CA ALA A 93 44.72 -7.84 11.28
C ALA A 93 46.00 -7.60 12.07
N LYS A 94 46.81 -8.64 12.28
CA LYS A 94 48.08 -8.54 13.02
C LYS A 94 49.25 -9.09 12.22
N ILE A 95 50.37 -8.39 12.25
CA ILE A 95 51.68 -8.88 11.78
C ILE A 95 52.62 -8.87 12.98
N LEU A 96 53.17 -10.02 13.36
CA LEU A 96 54.05 -10.15 14.53
C LEU A 96 53.41 -9.57 15.82
N GLY A 97 52.10 -9.74 15.98
CA GLY A 97 51.33 -9.23 17.11
C GLY A 97 50.91 -7.75 17.03
N ILE A 98 51.43 -6.98 16.08
CA ILE A 98 51.12 -5.57 15.89
C ILE A 98 49.90 -5.41 15.00
N ALA A 99 48.90 -4.66 15.47
CA ALA A 99 47.69 -4.37 14.70
C ALA A 99 48.01 -3.49 13.48
N ILE A 100 47.59 -3.97 12.30
CA ILE A 100 47.71 -3.25 11.03
C ILE A 100 46.31 -2.99 10.45
N THR A 101 46.24 -2.03 9.53
CA THR A 101 45.06 -1.89 8.69
C THR A 101 45.06 -3.04 7.69
N SER A 102 43.92 -3.73 7.56
CA SER A 102 43.80 -4.84 6.64
C SER A 102 43.89 -4.41 5.18
N SER A 103 44.20 -5.35 4.29
CA SER A 103 43.81 -5.26 2.89
C SER A 103 42.28 -5.19 2.76
N GLN A 104 41.78 -4.91 1.55
CA GLN A 104 40.34 -4.92 1.29
C GLN A 104 39.75 -6.28 1.63
N GLN A 105 38.70 -6.28 2.45
CA GLN A 105 37.91 -7.42 2.88
C GLN A 105 36.62 -7.45 2.06
N SER A 106 36.10 -8.65 1.83
CA SER A 106 34.80 -8.86 1.18
C SER A 106 33.90 -9.66 2.11
N GLN A 107 32.67 -9.20 2.34
CA GLN A 107 31.66 -9.96 3.06
C GLN A 107 30.32 -9.90 2.34
N MET A 108 29.62 -11.02 2.36
CA MET A 108 28.25 -11.10 1.87
C MET A 108 27.28 -10.80 3.01
N VAL A 109 26.40 -9.83 2.79
CA VAL A 109 25.28 -9.54 3.68
C VAL A 109 24.02 -10.07 3.02
N ALA A 110 23.32 -10.95 3.73
CA ALA A 110 22.13 -11.62 3.24
C ALA A 110 20.88 -11.10 3.96
N PHE A 111 19.84 -10.83 3.18
CA PHE A 111 18.50 -10.46 3.62
C PHE A 111 17.57 -11.58 3.16
N GLU A 112 17.38 -12.60 3.99
CA GLU A 112 16.68 -13.82 3.58
C GLU A 112 15.30 -13.89 4.23
N GLN A 113 14.28 -14.15 3.41
CA GLN A 113 12.94 -14.49 3.87
C GLN A 113 12.93 -15.92 4.42
N SER A 114 11.92 -16.24 5.22
CA SER A 114 11.75 -17.59 5.75
C SER A 114 11.63 -18.60 4.61
N GLY A 115 12.46 -19.65 4.65
CA GLY A 115 12.50 -20.69 3.61
C GLY A 115 13.45 -20.40 2.43
N GLU A 116 14.13 -19.26 2.41
CA GLU A 116 15.15 -18.91 1.42
C GLU A 116 16.57 -18.88 2.03
N GLU A 117 16.80 -19.65 3.10
CA GLU A 117 18.07 -19.63 3.82
C GLU A 117 19.24 -20.09 2.94
N GLY A 118 20.30 -19.27 2.90
CA GLY A 118 21.49 -19.50 2.10
C GLY A 118 21.38 -19.12 0.62
N ILE A 119 20.27 -18.53 0.15
CA ILE A 119 20.06 -18.17 -1.26
C ILE A 119 21.19 -17.29 -1.81
N CYS A 120 21.79 -16.42 -0.99
CA CYS A 120 22.87 -15.54 -1.42
C CYS A 120 24.17 -16.29 -1.75
N ARG A 121 24.33 -17.54 -1.30
CA ARG A 121 25.49 -18.39 -1.58
C ARG A 121 25.29 -19.32 -2.77
N SER A 122 24.11 -19.27 -3.41
CA SER A 122 23.71 -20.17 -4.50
C SER A 122 24.29 -19.79 -5.88
N GLY A 123 25.09 -18.73 -5.95
CA GLY A 123 25.78 -18.29 -7.17
C GLY A 123 24.98 -17.34 -8.04
N ASP A 124 25.49 -17.05 -9.24
CA ASP A 124 25.04 -15.96 -10.10
C ASP A 124 23.57 -16.08 -10.52
N ALA A 125 23.08 -17.30 -10.77
CA ALA A 125 21.67 -17.51 -11.15
C ALA A 125 20.69 -17.07 -10.05
N ALA A 126 21.05 -17.26 -8.77
CA ALA A 126 20.25 -16.78 -7.66
C ALA A 126 20.32 -15.26 -7.53
N TRP A 127 21.49 -14.67 -7.81
CA TRP A 127 21.65 -13.22 -7.84
C TRP A 127 20.79 -12.56 -8.91
N GLU A 128 20.79 -13.11 -10.13
CA GLU A 128 19.96 -12.64 -11.25
C GLU A 128 18.47 -12.74 -10.93
N GLU A 129 18.02 -13.86 -10.37
CA GLU A 129 16.61 -14.05 -9.99
C GLU A 129 16.17 -13.06 -8.91
N LEU A 130 16.99 -12.84 -7.87
CA LEU A 130 16.68 -11.86 -6.82
C LEU A 130 16.66 -10.43 -7.38
N THR A 131 17.58 -10.11 -8.29
CA THR A 131 17.60 -8.82 -8.99
C THR A 131 16.30 -8.64 -9.78
N TYR A 132 15.91 -9.65 -10.58
CA TYR A 132 14.68 -9.61 -11.36
C TYR A 132 13.42 -9.44 -10.50
N ARG A 133 13.32 -10.19 -9.39
CA ARG A 133 12.20 -10.04 -8.43
C ARG A 133 12.15 -8.62 -7.86
N GLY A 134 13.30 -8.07 -7.49
CA GLY A 134 13.42 -6.71 -6.97
C GLY A 134 13.03 -5.65 -8.01
N GLU A 135 13.50 -5.75 -9.24
CA GLU A 135 13.16 -4.82 -10.32
C GLU A 135 11.69 -4.92 -10.73
N LYS A 136 11.09 -6.09 -10.64
CA LYS A 136 9.65 -6.27 -10.89
C LYS A 136 8.81 -5.58 -9.81
N ALA A 137 9.23 -5.66 -8.55
CA ALA A 137 8.53 -5.03 -7.43
C ALA A 137 8.76 -3.51 -7.38
N PHE A 138 9.99 -3.07 -7.62
CA PHE A 138 10.42 -1.68 -7.47
C PHE A 138 11.19 -1.17 -8.71
N PRO A 139 10.57 -1.13 -9.90
CA PRO A 139 11.25 -0.76 -11.14
C PRO A 139 11.81 0.66 -11.13
N PHE A 140 11.20 1.56 -10.34
CA PHE A 140 11.63 2.94 -10.21
C PHE A 140 13.00 3.11 -9.55
N LEU A 141 13.52 2.08 -8.86
CA LEU A 141 14.87 2.11 -8.27
C LEU A 141 15.97 2.02 -9.32
N THR A 142 15.67 1.51 -10.52
CA THR A 142 16.67 1.25 -11.56
C THR A 142 16.41 2.02 -12.85
N VAL A 143 15.15 2.28 -13.20
CA VAL A 143 14.76 2.96 -14.45
C VAL A 143 13.71 4.04 -14.25
N ASN A 144 13.66 5.01 -15.16
CA ASN A 144 12.56 5.97 -15.21
C ASN A 144 11.29 5.25 -15.72
N THR A 145 10.32 5.06 -14.83
CA THR A 145 9.05 4.35 -15.12
C THR A 145 8.09 5.10 -16.06
N LEU A 146 8.34 6.38 -16.36
CA LEU A 146 7.56 7.12 -17.35
C LEU A 146 8.07 6.90 -18.78
N THR A 147 9.39 6.81 -18.94
CA THR A 147 10.04 6.69 -20.26
C THR A 147 10.50 5.27 -20.57
N MET A 148 10.54 4.40 -19.55
CA MET A 148 11.09 3.05 -19.58
C MET A 148 12.57 3.04 -20.04
N LYS A 149 13.32 4.08 -19.67
CA LYS A 149 14.74 4.26 -19.99
C LYS A 149 15.56 4.50 -18.72
N PRO A 150 16.89 4.32 -18.76
CA PRO A 150 17.76 4.78 -17.67
C PRO A 150 17.55 6.27 -17.38
N TYR A 151 17.73 6.66 -16.13
CA TYR A 151 17.74 8.07 -15.74
C TYR A 151 18.87 8.82 -16.46
N ALA A 152 18.59 10.01 -16.96
CA ALA A 152 19.56 10.83 -17.69
C ALA A 152 20.63 11.41 -16.77
N ASP A 153 20.26 11.74 -15.53
CA ASP A 153 21.15 12.26 -14.49
C ASP A 153 20.65 11.91 -13.07
N GLU A 154 21.46 12.26 -12.06
CA GLU A 154 21.15 11.98 -10.65
C GLU A 154 19.95 12.79 -10.12
N ALA A 155 19.66 13.97 -10.68
CA ALA A 155 18.51 14.76 -10.26
C ALA A 155 17.21 14.12 -10.76
N GLU A 156 17.18 13.68 -12.02
CA GLU A 156 16.06 12.92 -12.57
C GLU A 156 15.86 11.59 -11.82
N LYS A 157 16.95 10.92 -11.46
CA LYS A 157 16.92 9.70 -10.66
C LYS A 157 16.34 9.92 -9.27
N GLY A 158 16.78 10.96 -8.56
CA GLY A 158 16.25 11.34 -7.25
C GLY A 158 14.74 11.57 -7.31
N ALA A 159 14.29 12.39 -8.26
CA ALA A 159 12.88 12.66 -8.45
C ALA A 159 12.06 11.43 -8.89
N GLY A 160 12.62 10.59 -9.75
CA GLY A 160 11.99 9.35 -10.20
C GLY A 160 11.79 8.34 -9.06
N ILE A 161 12.81 8.17 -8.22
CA ILE A 161 12.76 7.30 -7.04
C ILE A 161 11.75 7.84 -6.01
N ALA A 162 11.81 9.14 -5.71
CA ALA A 162 10.88 9.80 -4.78
C ALA A 162 9.43 9.62 -5.22
N ARG A 163 9.14 9.84 -6.51
CA ARG A 163 7.83 9.60 -7.09
C ARG A 163 7.40 8.14 -7.03
N GLY A 164 8.33 7.21 -7.25
CA GLY A 164 8.08 5.78 -7.15
C GLY A 164 7.69 5.35 -5.75
N TRP A 165 8.39 5.86 -4.73
CA TRP A 165 8.02 5.64 -3.32
C TRP A 165 6.68 6.28 -2.97
N ALA A 166 6.40 7.48 -3.48
CA ALA A 166 5.10 8.13 -3.30
C ALA A 166 3.98 7.27 -3.89
N ASP A 167 4.17 6.70 -5.08
CA ASP A 167 3.18 5.79 -5.69
C ASP A 167 3.00 4.48 -4.92
N TYR A 168 4.08 3.96 -4.33
CA TYR A 168 4.03 2.75 -3.51
C TYR A 168 3.27 2.97 -2.19
N TYR A 169 3.55 4.06 -1.48
CA TYR A 169 3.00 4.31 -0.15
C TYR A 169 1.67 5.06 -0.13
N ALA A 170 1.35 5.85 -1.16
CA ALA A 170 0.07 6.57 -1.24
C ALA A 170 -1.07 5.65 -1.71
N THR A 171 -1.48 4.75 -0.83
CA THR A 171 -2.62 3.85 -1.03
C THR A 171 -3.92 4.49 -0.54
N LEU A 172 -4.98 4.39 -1.35
CA LEU A 172 -6.34 4.80 -0.98
C LEU A 172 -7.22 3.56 -0.94
N ASP A 173 -8.00 3.40 0.13
CA ASP A 173 -8.94 2.30 0.28
C ASP A 173 -10.28 2.64 -0.36
N PHE A 174 -10.49 2.11 -1.56
CA PHE A 174 -11.70 2.34 -2.32
C PHE A 174 -12.81 1.33 -2.04
N ASP A 175 -12.49 0.19 -1.42
CA ASP A 175 -13.39 -0.96 -1.36
C ASP A 175 -14.13 -1.06 -0.02
N THR A 176 -13.47 -0.77 1.09
CA THR A 176 -14.07 -0.90 2.43
C THR A 176 -15.16 0.13 2.73
N PRO A 177 -14.99 1.44 2.42
CA PRO A 177 -15.89 2.48 2.94
C PRO A 177 -17.35 2.33 2.50
N CYS A 178 -17.58 1.88 1.27
CA CYS A 178 -18.92 1.76 0.69
C CYS A 178 -19.36 0.31 0.46
N GLY A 179 -18.48 -0.65 0.74
CA GLY A 179 -18.70 -2.06 0.45
C GLY A 179 -18.72 -2.38 -1.05
N PRO A 180 -18.97 -3.65 -1.40
CA PRO A 180 -18.97 -4.10 -2.78
C PRO A 180 -20.05 -3.39 -3.59
N SER A 181 -19.74 -3.09 -4.85
CA SER A 181 -20.73 -2.55 -5.79
C SER A 181 -21.95 -3.46 -5.85
N PRO A 182 -23.17 -2.93 -5.67
CA PRO A 182 -24.38 -3.71 -5.87
C PRO A 182 -24.38 -4.27 -7.29
N ALA A 183 -24.57 -5.58 -7.44
CA ALA A 183 -24.67 -6.19 -8.77
C ALA A 183 -25.85 -5.56 -9.53
N TYR A 184 -25.54 -4.73 -10.53
CA TYR A 184 -26.55 -4.07 -11.33
C TYR A 184 -26.22 -4.17 -12.82
N GLN A 185 -27.04 -4.94 -13.53
CA GLN A 185 -27.08 -4.99 -15.00
C GLN A 185 -28.53 -4.77 -15.45
N PRO A 186 -28.96 -3.53 -15.72
CA PRO A 186 -30.08 -3.35 -16.62
C PRO A 186 -29.53 -3.57 -18.03
N PRO A 187 -30.00 -4.58 -18.77
CA PRO A 187 -29.65 -4.65 -20.18
C PRO A 187 -30.10 -3.36 -20.88
N VAL A 188 -29.29 -2.88 -21.83
CA VAL A 188 -29.49 -1.63 -22.59
C VAL A 188 -30.89 -1.53 -23.24
N SER A 189 -31.58 -2.66 -23.40
CA SER A 189 -32.96 -2.75 -23.85
C SER A 189 -34.02 -2.24 -22.85
N GLN A 190 -33.66 -1.90 -21.60
CA GLN A 190 -34.62 -1.58 -20.53
C GLN A 190 -35.11 -0.14 -20.43
N SER A 191 -34.50 0.84 -21.11
CA SER A 191 -35.04 2.21 -21.13
C SER A 191 -36.50 2.24 -21.62
N LYS A 192 -36.79 1.48 -22.70
CA LYS A 192 -38.15 1.29 -23.21
C LYS A 192 -39.04 0.47 -22.28
N THR A 193 -38.46 -0.37 -21.43
CA THR A 193 -39.22 -1.21 -20.50
C THR A 193 -39.76 -0.38 -19.34
N ILE A 194 -38.98 0.55 -18.77
CA ILE A 194 -39.40 1.43 -17.67
C ILE A 194 -40.67 2.22 -18.05
N ASP A 195 -40.72 2.78 -19.26
CA ASP A 195 -41.85 3.57 -19.75
C ASP A 195 -43.17 2.77 -19.85
N THR A 196 -43.10 1.44 -19.86
CA THR A 196 -44.27 0.54 -19.95
C THR A 196 -44.61 -0.16 -18.64
N MET A 197 -43.78 -0.06 -17.60
CA MET A 197 -43.98 -0.76 -16.32
C MET A 197 -45.27 -0.33 -15.61
N GLY A 198 -45.92 -1.27 -14.94
CA GLY A 198 -46.96 -1.01 -13.94
C GLY A 198 -46.37 -0.77 -12.55
N TRP A 199 -47.20 -0.37 -11.59
CA TRP A 199 -46.78 0.04 -10.23
C TRP A 199 -45.84 -0.94 -9.53
N ASP A 200 -46.16 -2.24 -9.49
CA ASP A 200 -45.36 -3.21 -8.73
C ASP A 200 -43.98 -3.47 -9.33
N ALA A 201 -43.89 -3.48 -10.67
CA ALA A 201 -42.61 -3.60 -11.37
C ALA A 201 -41.78 -2.33 -11.16
N LEU A 202 -42.41 -1.16 -11.29
CA LEU A 202 -41.75 0.13 -11.13
C LEU A 202 -41.19 0.32 -9.71
N ARG A 203 -41.93 -0.07 -8.66
CA ARG A 203 -41.46 -0.02 -7.26
C ARG A 203 -40.26 -0.93 -7.02
N ARG A 204 -40.30 -2.18 -7.50
CA ARG A 204 -39.16 -3.11 -7.35
C ARG A 204 -37.91 -2.59 -8.06
N THR A 205 -38.09 -2.03 -9.25
CA THR A 205 -37.01 -1.38 -9.99
C THR A 205 -36.49 -0.16 -9.24
N GLY A 206 -37.36 0.72 -8.74
CA GLY A 206 -37.00 1.89 -7.92
C GLY A 206 -36.15 1.52 -6.70
N THR A 207 -36.57 0.54 -5.91
CA THR A 207 -35.81 0.06 -4.74
C THR A 207 -34.43 -0.50 -5.12
N ALA A 208 -34.28 -1.12 -6.29
CA ALA A 208 -32.98 -1.57 -6.76
C ALA A 208 -32.07 -0.38 -7.13
N PHE A 209 -32.63 0.63 -7.81
CA PHE A 209 -31.91 1.87 -8.13
C PHE A 209 -31.50 2.66 -6.89
N GLU A 210 -32.36 2.73 -5.87
CA GLU A 210 -32.04 3.41 -4.61
C GLU A 210 -30.78 2.87 -3.96
N LYS A 211 -30.59 1.54 -3.96
CA LYS A 211 -29.38 0.90 -3.41
C LYS A 211 -28.13 1.25 -4.22
N VAL A 212 -28.25 1.28 -5.55
CA VAL A 212 -27.15 1.67 -6.45
C VAL A 212 -26.80 3.14 -6.24
N PHE A 213 -27.79 4.04 -6.17
CA PHE A 213 -27.56 5.46 -5.92
C PHE A 213 -26.97 5.73 -4.54
N ALA A 214 -27.42 5.02 -3.50
CA ALA A 214 -26.84 5.13 -2.17
C ALA A 214 -25.36 4.74 -2.17
N TRP A 215 -25.00 3.65 -2.86
CA TRP A 215 -23.61 3.24 -3.03
C TRP A 215 -22.80 4.28 -3.81
N MET A 216 -23.34 4.82 -4.91
CA MET A 216 -22.67 5.86 -5.70
C MET A 216 -22.45 7.15 -4.91
N ASN A 217 -23.44 7.58 -4.12
CA ASN A 217 -23.31 8.75 -3.27
C ASN A 217 -22.22 8.54 -2.21
N CYS A 218 -22.19 7.36 -1.58
CA CYS A 218 -21.11 7.00 -0.66
C CYS A 218 -19.74 7.10 -1.34
N ARG A 219 -19.62 6.58 -2.57
CA ARG A 219 -18.36 6.65 -3.34
C ARG A 219 -17.97 8.09 -3.64
N ASP A 220 -18.92 8.93 -4.04
CA ASP A 220 -18.66 10.34 -4.33
C ASP A 220 -18.23 11.11 -3.07
N ASP A 221 -18.86 10.86 -1.92
CA ASP A 221 -18.50 11.46 -0.63
C ASP A 221 -17.11 11.00 -0.18
N MET A 222 -16.79 9.72 -0.32
CA MET A 222 -15.47 9.15 -0.04
C MET A 222 -14.38 9.79 -0.92
N LEU A 223 -14.61 9.89 -2.24
CA LEU A 223 -13.67 10.54 -3.15
C LEU A 223 -13.50 12.03 -2.84
N ALA A 224 -14.56 12.72 -2.41
CA ALA A 224 -14.47 14.11 -1.98
C ALA A 224 -13.60 14.24 -0.71
N GLY A 225 -13.74 13.30 0.24
CA GLY A 225 -12.88 13.22 1.43
C GLY A 225 -11.40 13.04 1.06
N TYR A 226 -11.09 12.11 0.15
CA TYR A 226 -9.71 11.95 -0.34
C TYR A 226 -9.21 13.17 -1.10
N GLY A 227 -10.06 13.85 -1.87
CA GLY A 227 -9.71 15.09 -2.56
C GLY A 227 -9.36 16.22 -1.60
N ALA A 228 -10.06 16.33 -0.46
CA ALA A 228 -9.72 17.30 0.57
C ALA A 228 -8.36 17.00 1.22
N GLN A 229 -8.06 15.73 1.50
CA GLN A 229 -6.75 15.30 2.02
C GLN A 229 -5.62 15.57 1.03
N ALA A 230 -5.84 15.29 -0.27
CA ALA A 230 -4.86 15.60 -1.31
C ALA A 230 -4.59 17.11 -1.40
N ALA A 231 -5.63 17.94 -1.32
CA ALA A 231 -5.49 19.40 -1.33
C ALA A 231 -4.70 19.94 -0.12
N GLU A 232 -4.94 19.39 1.07
CA GLU A 232 -4.16 19.73 2.28
C GLU A 232 -2.70 19.30 2.15
N TRP A 233 -2.46 18.11 1.57
CA TRP A 233 -1.10 17.64 1.30
C TRP A 233 -0.36 18.57 0.34
N HIS A 234 -0.98 18.92 -0.78
CA HIS A 234 -0.45 19.86 -1.76
C HIS A 234 -0.08 21.20 -1.12
N ALA A 235 -0.98 21.76 -0.31
CA ALA A 235 -0.74 23.02 0.39
C ALA A 235 0.49 22.98 1.33
N THR A 236 0.81 21.80 1.86
CA THR A 236 1.91 21.62 2.81
C THR A 236 3.23 21.29 2.12
N TYR A 237 3.22 20.39 1.12
CA TYR A 237 4.41 19.73 0.62
C TYR A 237 4.74 20.00 -0.85
N ASP A 238 3.93 20.77 -1.59
CA ASP A 238 4.28 21.12 -2.99
C ASP A 238 5.59 21.93 -3.10
N SER A 239 5.99 22.60 -2.01
CA SER A 239 7.26 23.34 -1.94
C SER A 239 8.46 22.48 -1.54
N ALA A 240 8.24 21.21 -1.16
CA ALA A 240 9.30 20.23 -0.91
C ALA A 240 10.12 19.98 -2.17
N ALA A 241 11.36 19.51 -2.00
CA ALA A 241 12.24 19.28 -3.14
C ALA A 241 11.73 18.10 -4.01
N PRO A 242 11.92 18.11 -5.33
CA PRO A 242 11.40 17.05 -6.20
C PRO A 242 11.98 15.65 -5.93
N ASP A 243 13.11 15.54 -5.24
CA ASP A 243 13.72 14.29 -4.78
C ASP A 243 13.23 13.84 -3.38
N GLU A 244 12.29 14.58 -2.79
CA GLU A 244 11.55 14.18 -1.59
C GLU A 244 10.21 13.55 -1.99
N MET A 245 9.83 12.48 -1.29
CA MET A 245 8.62 11.71 -1.61
C MET A 245 7.36 12.57 -1.41
N GLU A 246 7.38 13.40 -0.38
CA GLU A 246 6.30 14.28 0.06
C GLU A 246 5.84 15.22 -1.06
N HIS A 247 6.76 15.66 -1.93
CA HIS A 247 6.44 16.47 -3.11
C HIS A 247 5.42 15.78 -4.05
N TRP A 248 5.43 14.45 -4.13
CA TRP A 248 4.68 13.69 -5.13
C TRP A 248 3.38 13.08 -4.61
N VAL A 249 3.22 12.90 -3.29
CA VAL A 249 2.10 12.15 -2.72
C VAL A 249 0.74 12.76 -3.10
N GLY A 250 0.58 14.08 -3.01
CA GLY A 250 -0.67 14.75 -3.42
C GLY A 250 -1.05 14.45 -4.89
N ALA A 251 -0.08 14.55 -5.79
CA ALA A 251 -0.30 14.27 -7.21
C ALA A 251 -0.67 12.79 -7.49
N ILE A 252 -0.10 11.86 -6.71
CA ILE A 252 -0.47 10.43 -6.77
C ILE A 252 -1.90 10.22 -6.25
N MET A 253 -2.29 10.86 -5.14
CA MET A 253 -3.66 10.80 -4.63
C MET A 253 -4.64 11.30 -5.70
N ASP A 254 -4.38 12.46 -6.31
CA ASP A 254 -5.17 13.02 -7.41
C ASP A 254 -5.28 12.09 -8.62
N LYS A 255 -4.18 11.43 -9.00
CA LYS A 255 -4.16 10.43 -10.08
C LYS A 255 -5.10 9.27 -9.74
N ARG A 256 -5.04 8.74 -8.52
CA ARG A 256 -5.86 7.60 -8.06
C ARG A 256 -7.34 7.98 -7.93
N ILE A 257 -7.65 9.13 -7.36
CA ILE A 257 -9.02 9.67 -7.26
C ILE A 257 -9.65 9.82 -8.65
N ARG A 258 -8.91 10.40 -9.62
CA ARG A 258 -9.38 10.54 -11.00
C ARG A 258 -9.60 9.20 -11.69
N ALA A 259 -8.67 8.26 -11.51
CA ALA A 259 -8.80 6.92 -12.07
C ALA A 259 -10.04 6.20 -11.52
N GLU A 260 -10.27 6.28 -10.20
CA GLU A 260 -11.42 5.65 -9.56
C GLU A 260 -12.73 6.31 -9.99
N ARG A 261 -12.81 7.64 -10.04
CA ARG A 261 -13.99 8.35 -10.57
C ARG A 261 -14.27 7.95 -12.01
N GLY A 262 -13.24 7.85 -12.84
CA GLY A 262 -13.35 7.46 -14.24
C GLY A 262 -13.94 6.05 -14.45
N ARG A 263 -13.76 5.13 -13.48
CA ARG A 263 -14.27 3.75 -13.59
C ARG A 263 -15.79 3.64 -13.57
N TYR A 264 -16.48 4.53 -12.87
CA TYR A 264 -17.94 4.44 -12.69
C TYR A 264 -18.70 5.68 -13.19
N ASP A 265 -18.03 6.61 -13.88
CA ASP A 265 -18.68 7.85 -14.35
C ASP A 265 -19.74 7.59 -15.43
N LEU A 266 -19.52 6.62 -16.32
CA LEU A 266 -20.52 6.19 -17.31
C LEU A 266 -21.75 5.59 -16.62
N ASP A 267 -21.53 4.70 -15.64
CA ASP A 267 -22.62 4.11 -14.87
C ASP A 267 -23.42 5.18 -14.14
N ARG A 268 -22.73 6.19 -13.58
CA ARG A 268 -23.35 7.32 -12.89
C ARG A 268 -24.28 8.08 -13.83
N GLN A 269 -23.82 8.40 -15.03
CA GLN A 269 -24.63 9.09 -16.05
C GLN A 269 -25.85 8.26 -16.46
N LEU A 270 -25.68 6.94 -16.65
CA LEU A 270 -26.77 6.03 -16.97
C LEU A 270 -27.79 5.94 -15.83
N MET A 271 -27.34 5.83 -14.58
CA MET A 271 -28.23 5.75 -13.43
C MET A 271 -29.08 7.02 -13.32
N ILE A 272 -28.47 8.21 -13.47
CA ILE A 272 -29.20 9.49 -13.48
C ILE A 272 -30.29 9.49 -14.55
N ALA A 273 -29.97 9.03 -15.76
CA ALA A 273 -30.94 8.97 -16.86
C ALA A 273 -32.12 8.03 -16.56
N TYR A 274 -31.84 6.83 -16.02
CA TYR A 274 -32.87 5.86 -15.65
C TYR A 274 -33.71 6.30 -14.45
N GLY A 275 -33.10 6.89 -13.42
CA GLY A 275 -33.82 7.50 -12.30
C GLY A 275 -34.82 8.55 -12.80
N GLY A 276 -34.41 9.38 -13.77
CA GLY A 276 -35.32 10.32 -14.44
C GLY A 276 -36.48 9.65 -15.19
N GLN A 277 -36.28 8.48 -15.79
CA GLN A 277 -37.35 7.71 -16.45
C GLN A 277 -38.37 7.15 -15.45
N ILE A 278 -37.90 6.60 -14.32
CA ILE A 278 -38.75 6.09 -13.25
C ILE A 278 -39.68 7.20 -12.73
N LEU A 279 -39.12 8.38 -12.44
CA LEU A 279 -39.89 9.55 -11.98
C LEU A 279 -41.00 9.95 -12.97
N ARG A 280 -40.68 10.01 -14.26
CA ARG A 280 -41.68 10.35 -15.30
C ARG A 280 -42.77 9.30 -15.40
N ARG A 281 -42.42 8.01 -15.26
CA ARG A 281 -43.39 6.93 -15.31
C ARG A 281 -44.32 6.95 -14.09
N GLU A 282 -43.79 7.19 -12.89
CA GLU A 282 -44.60 7.35 -11.68
C GLU A 282 -45.62 8.48 -11.83
N GLN A 283 -45.19 9.65 -12.33
CA GLN A 283 -46.09 10.77 -12.59
C GLN A 283 -47.21 10.41 -13.56
N THR A 284 -46.88 9.65 -14.62
CA THR A 284 -47.87 9.19 -15.61
C THR A 284 -48.90 8.24 -14.99
N LEU A 285 -48.45 7.30 -14.15
CA LEU A 285 -49.34 6.36 -13.45
C LEU A 285 -50.24 7.09 -12.44
N ARG A 286 -49.68 8.02 -11.66
CA ARG A 286 -50.45 8.85 -10.71
C ARG A 286 -51.52 9.67 -11.43
N ALA A 287 -51.19 10.28 -12.56
CA ALA A 287 -52.16 11.03 -13.36
C ALA A 287 -53.28 10.13 -13.89
N ARG A 288 -52.95 8.91 -14.33
CA ARG A 288 -53.95 7.93 -14.80
C ARG A 288 -54.89 7.48 -13.67
N ASP A 289 -54.36 7.20 -12.49
CA ASP A 289 -55.16 6.78 -11.35
C ASP A 289 -56.03 7.92 -10.83
N ALA A 290 -55.51 9.16 -10.79
CA ALA A 290 -56.30 10.35 -10.48
C ALA A 290 -57.43 10.57 -11.50
N ALA A 291 -57.18 10.37 -12.80
CA ALA A 291 -58.21 10.48 -13.83
C ALA A 291 -59.29 9.40 -13.69
N LYS A 292 -58.92 8.16 -13.32
CA LYS A 292 -59.89 7.09 -13.02
C LYS A 292 -60.74 7.42 -11.80
N LEU A 293 -60.13 7.89 -10.72
CA LEU A 293 -60.84 8.30 -9.51
C LEU A 293 -61.78 9.48 -9.79
N ALA A 294 -61.35 10.45 -10.61
CA ALA A 294 -62.19 11.56 -11.02
C ALA A 294 -63.38 11.10 -11.88
N ALA A 295 -63.17 10.14 -12.79
CA ALA A 295 -64.24 9.54 -13.59
C ALA A 295 -65.23 8.75 -12.70
N GLN A 296 -64.73 8.00 -11.73
CA GLN A 296 -65.56 7.29 -10.74
C GLN A 296 -66.32 8.28 -9.85
N ALA A 297 -65.70 9.38 -9.42
CA ALA A 297 -66.35 10.42 -8.63
C ALA A 297 -67.39 11.23 -9.44
N SER A 298 -67.24 11.36 -10.76
CA SER A 298 -68.29 11.92 -11.62
C SER A 298 -69.47 10.98 -11.81
N ASP A 299 -69.24 9.66 -11.68
CA ASP A 299 -70.29 8.65 -11.65
C ASP A 299 -70.94 8.54 -10.23
N GLU A 300 -70.18 8.83 -9.18
CA GLU A 300 -70.57 8.78 -7.75
C GLU A 300 -70.95 10.16 -7.16
N ALA A 301 -71.45 11.10 -7.97
CA ALA A 301 -72.12 12.31 -7.48
C ALA A 301 -73.51 12.02 -6.84
N ALA A 302 -73.55 11.00 -5.96
CA ALA A 302 -74.56 10.68 -4.97
C ALA A 302 -73.85 9.96 -3.80
N ASP A 303 -73.59 10.71 -2.72
CA ASP A 303 -73.06 10.30 -1.39
C ASP A 303 -71.53 10.10 -1.18
N ALA A 304 -70.99 10.88 -0.20
CA ALA A 304 -69.58 11.11 0.22
C ALA A 304 -68.87 9.89 0.89
N PRO A 305 -67.59 9.94 1.44
CA PRO A 305 -66.60 11.01 1.64
C PRO A 305 -65.11 10.70 1.25
N THR A 306 -64.23 11.69 1.46
CA THR A 306 -62.82 11.88 1.01
C THR A 306 -61.80 10.76 1.31
N PRO A 307 -60.90 10.37 0.37
CA PRO A 307 -59.79 9.48 0.66
C PRO A 307 -58.51 10.20 1.10
N MET A 308 -57.79 9.55 2.01
CA MET A 308 -56.55 10.00 2.65
C MET A 308 -55.37 10.08 1.66
N VAL A 309 -54.65 11.20 1.68
CA VAL A 309 -53.39 11.39 0.95
C VAL A 309 -52.30 10.54 1.60
N ARG A 310 -51.97 9.39 0.99
CA ARG A 310 -50.77 8.64 1.37
C ARG A 310 -49.56 9.25 0.66
N ARG A 311 -48.73 9.93 1.44
CA ARG A 311 -47.49 10.58 1.00
C ARG A 311 -46.49 9.51 0.58
N GLU A 312 -46.15 9.43 -0.70
CA GLU A 312 -45.09 8.56 -1.22
C GLU A 312 -43.84 9.43 -1.42
N VAL A 313 -42.85 9.22 -0.55
CA VAL A 313 -41.55 9.91 -0.59
C VAL A 313 -40.75 9.32 -1.74
N VAL A 314 -40.27 10.17 -2.64
CA VAL A 314 -39.45 9.74 -3.78
C VAL A 314 -38.01 10.22 -3.55
N PRO A 315 -37.02 9.32 -3.39
CA PRO A 315 -35.63 9.73 -3.26
C PRO A 315 -35.09 10.19 -4.62
N THR A 316 -34.66 11.45 -4.71
CA THR A 316 -33.94 11.98 -5.88
C THR A 316 -32.44 11.80 -5.68
N TYR A 317 -31.75 11.30 -6.71
CA TYR A 317 -30.30 11.43 -6.81
C TYR A 317 -29.88 12.88 -6.58
N ARG A 318 -28.95 13.13 -5.65
CA ARG A 318 -28.42 14.47 -5.37
C ARG A 318 -27.26 14.73 -6.33
N ALA A 319 -27.48 15.56 -7.35
CA ALA A 319 -26.38 16.07 -8.14
C ALA A 319 -25.41 16.84 -7.24
N PRO A 320 -24.09 16.76 -7.47
CA PRO A 320 -23.13 17.53 -6.67
C PRO A 320 -23.39 19.03 -6.87
N ASN A 321 -23.41 19.79 -5.76
CA ASN A 321 -23.54 21.24 -5.67
C ASN A 321 -24.94 21.87 -5.85
N THR A 322 -25.82 21.70 -4.85
CA THR A 322 -26.76 22.75 -4.46
C THR A 322 -26.78 22.94 -2.94
N LEU A 323 -26.27 24.09 -2.51
CA LEU A 323 -26.25 24.58 -1.13
C LEU A 323 -27.68 24.70 -0.56
N ARG A 324 -27.97 23.94 0.50
CA ARG A 324 -28.73 24.42 1.65
C ARG A 324 -28.40 23.53 2.85
N ARG A 325 -27.90 24.16 3.93
CA ARG A 325 -27.60 23.54 5.22
C ARG A 325 -28.90 23.09 5.90
N GLU A 326 -29.00 21.81 6.20
CA GLU A 326 -29.73 21.24 7.33
C GLU A 326 -28.84 20.10 7.87
N TRP A 327 -28.68 20.07 9.21
CA TRP A 327 -27.84 19.25 10.11
C TRP A 327 -26.92 18.17 9.50
N SER A 328 -25.66 18.12 9.96
CA SER A 328 -24.69 17.16 9.44
C SER A 328 -24.93 15.74 9.98
N ALA A 329 -24.58 14.72 9.21
CA ALA A 329 -24.59 13.32 9.66
C ALA A 329 -23.67 13.09 10.88
N ALA A 330 -22.67 13.95 11.08
CA ALA A 330 -21.83 13.96 12.28
C ALA A 330 -22.61 14.35 13.55
N ASP A 331 -23.59 15.27 13.44
CA ASP A 331 -24.46 15.69 14.56
C ASP A 331 -25.43 14.57 14.99
N GLN A 332 -25.88 13.74 14.04
CA GLN A 332 -26.80 12.63 14.26
C GLN A 332 -26.08 11.34 14.70
N PHE A 333 -24.86 11.12 14.19
CA PHE A 333 -23.98 10.03 14.58
C PHE A 333 -23.48 10.18 16.03
N PHE A 334 -23.15 11.41 16.47
CA PHE A 334 -22.74 11.68 17.86
C PHE A 334 -23.88 11.48 18.87
N TYR A 335 -25.14 11.69 18.47
CA TYR A 335 -26.31 11.52 19.33
C TYR A 335 -26.71 10.04 19.51
N GLU A 336 -26.44 9.18 18.53
CA GLU A 336 -26.93 7.79 18.49
C GLU A 336 -25.89 6.72 18.87
N ARG A 337 -24.58 6.95 18.70
CA ARG A 337 -23.58 5.85 18.72
C ARG A 337 -22.23 6.13 19.39
N GLY A 338 -22.10 7.17 20.21
CA GLY A 338 -20.83 7.48 20.90
C GLY A 338 -20.15 6.24 21.53
N PRO A 339 -18.83 6.01 21.33
CA PRO A 339 -18.16 4.78 21.72
C PRO A 339 -17.92 4.76 23.24
N GLY A 340 -18.88 4.15 23.93
CA GLY A 340 -18.84 3.86 25.35
C GLY A 340 -17.73 2.88 25.70
N HIS A 341 -16.52 3.41 25.87
CA HIS A 341 -15.47 2.85 26.73
C HIS A 341 -14.32 3.85 26.99
N TYR A 342 -14.24 4.98 26.26
CA TYR A 342 -13.13 5.94 26.34
C TYR A 342 -13.54 7.37 26.73
N GLN A 343 -14.81 7.55 27.12
CA GLN A 343 -15.44 8.85 27.32
C GLN A 343 -14.68 9.75 28.32
N ALA A 344 -14.26 9.21 29.47
CA ALA A 344 -13.64 10.03 30.52
C ALA A 344 -12.23 10.59 30.20
N CYS A 345 -11.46 9.96 29.30
CA CYS A 345 -10.15 10.47 28.83
C CYS A 345 -10.36 11.52 27.75
N LEU A 346 -11.20 11.19 26.77
CA LEU A 346 -11.53 12.07 25.65
C LEU A 346 -12.22 13.36 26.11
N ASP A 347 -13.04 13.29 27.17
CA ASP A 347 -13.74 14.45 27.74
C ASP A 347 -12.79 15.50 28.35
N ARG A 348 -11.56 15.12 28.74
CA ARG A 348 -10.55 16.06 29.28
C ARG A 348 -9.55 16.53 28.23
N ALA A 349 -9.54 15.92 27.05
CA ALA A 349 -8.60 16.22 25.98
C ALA A 349 -9.15 17.32 25.07
N ALA A 350 -8.63 18.54 25.23
CA ALA A 350 -9.13 19.73 24.54
C ALA A 350 -8.61 19.92 23.11
N THR A 351 -7.64 19.11 22.65
CA THR A 351 -6.99 19.26 21.34
C THR A 351 -6.85 17.91 20.62
N TYR A 352 -6.77 17.94 19.29
CA TYR A 352 -6.64 16.75 18.44
C TYR A 352 -5.40 15.91 18.78
N GLY A 353 -4.27 16.54 19.13
CA GLY A 353 -3.07 15.82 19.62
C GLY A 353 -3.29 15.10 20.95
N ALA A 354 -3.98 15.72 21.92
CA ALA A 354 -4.30 15.09 23.20
C ALA A 354 -5.32 13.94 23.07
N GLN A 355 -6.16 14.00 22.04
CA GLN A 355 -7.09 12.92 21.69
C GLN A 355 -6.35 11.72 21.06
N GLN A 356 -5.29 11.96 20.29
CA GLN A 356 -4.38 10.90 19.82
C GLN A 356 -3.56 10.30 20.98
N ASP A 357 -3.13 11.10 21.96
CA ASP A 357 -2.41 10.61 23.17
C ASP A 357 -3.27 9.70 24.06
N CYS A 358 -4.57 9.98 24.21
CA CYS A 358 -5.53 9.09 24.90
C CYS A 358 -5.69 7.72 24.20
N LEU A 359 -5.46 7.67 22.89
CA LEU A 359 -5.56 6.45 22.08
C LEU A 359 -4.22 5.72 21.95
N SER A 360 -3.09 6.44 22.02
CA SER A 360 -1.73 5.90 21.91
C SER A 360 -1.18 5.34 23.23
N ALA A 361 -1.70 5.74 24.39
CA ALA A 361 -1.31 5.21 25.71
C ALA A 361 -1.57 3.69 25.90
N LEU A 362 -2.22 3.02 24.95
CA LEU A 362 -2.38 1.56 24.91
C LEU A 362 -1.26 0.84 24.12
N HIS A 363 -0.41 1.59 23.41
CA HIS A 363 0.83 1.12 22.79
C HIS A 363 2.09 1.51 23.57
N GLY A 364 1.91 2.15 24.73
CA GLY A 364 2.98 2.52 25.64
C GLY A 364 2.56 2.32 27.10
N SER A 365 2.57 1.07 27.54
CA SER A 365 2.96 0.77 28.92
C SER A 365 4.13 -0.19 28.85
N ASP A 366 5.11 0.06 29.72
CA ASP A 366 6.21 -0.83 30.08
C ASP A 366 5.93 -2.34 29.93
#